data_AF-A0A530YEA1-F1
#
_entry.id   AF-A0A530YEA1-F1
#
_cell.length_a   1.000
_cell.length_b   1.000
_cell.length_c   1.000
_cell.angle_alpha   90.00
_cell.angle_beta   90.00
_cell.angle_gamma   90.00
#
_symmetry.space_group_name_H-M   'P 1'
#
loop_
_entity.id
_entity.type
_entity.pdbx_description
1 polymer ?
#
loop_
_entity_poly.entity_id
_entity_poly.type
_entity_poly.pdbx_seq_one_letter_code
_entity_poly.pdbx_strand_id
1 'polypeptide(L)'
;LAMAGSLLCGYLGVEEKLSRLPEASGNTYRSKSTLPKTMEEALDRFAACSPVRDLLGEDFVQTYLRVKSVELNLFQSVVTSWERDHLLLKV
;
A
#
# COMPACT_ATOMS: atom_id res chain seq x y z
N LEU A 1 4.48 10.91 -8.38
CA LEU A 1 4.79 9.82 -7.43
C LEU A 1 4.55 8.43 -8.03
N ALA A 2 3.37 8.12 -8.59
CA ALA A 2 3.11 6.80 -9.17
C ALA A 2 4.16 6.36 -10.22
N MET A 3 4.45 7.20 -11.22
CA MET A 3 5.48 6.90 -12.23
C MET A 3 6.87 6.70 -11.63
N ALA A 4 7.26 7.54 -10.65
CA ALA A 4 8.55 7.41 -9.97
C ALA A 4 8.65 6.10 -9.18
N GLY A 5 7.59 5.71 -8.47
CA GLY A 5 7.52 4.42 -7.77
C GLY A 5 7.58 3.23 -8.73
N SER A 6 6.85 3.28 -9.86
CA SER A 6 6.92 2.23 -10.87
C SER A 6 8.32 2.09 -11.49
N LEU A 7 8.98 3.21 -11.79
CA LEU A 7 10.34 3.21 -12.33
C LEU A 7 11.34 2.67 -11.30
N LEU A 8 11.23 3.09 -10.05
CA LEU A 8 12.09 2.64 -8.95
C LEU A 8 11.99 1.13 -8.74
N CYS A 9 10.78 0.56 -8.74
CA CYS A 9 10.60 -0.89 -8.66
C CYS A 9 11.25 -1.63 -9.85
N GLY A 10 11.14 -1.07 -11.06
CA GLY A 10 11.79 -1.62 -12.25
C GLY A 10 13.32 -1.56 -12.15
N TYR A 11 13.86 -0.44 -11.69
CA TYR A 11 15.28 -0.23 -11.46
C TYR A 11 15.84 -1.23 -10.43
N LEU A 12 15.19 -1.37 -9.27
CA LEU A 12 15.57 -2.35 -8.24
C LEU A 12 15.59 -3.78 -8.79
N GLY A 13 14.59 -4.16 -9.59
CA GLY A 13 14.56 -5.48 -10.21
C GLY A 13 15.73 -5.75 -11.17
N VAL A 14 16.22 -4.72 -11.87
CA VAL A 14 17.40 -4.82 -12.75
C VAL A 14 18.69 -4.90 -11.94
N GLU A 15 18.87 -4.03 -10.94
CA GLU A 15 20.04 -4.02 -10.04
C GLU A 15 20.21 -5.35 -9.32
N GLU A 16 19.13 -5.88 -8.73
CA GLU A 16 19.13 -7.14 -8.00
C GLU A 16 19.05 -8.38 -8.90
N LYS A 17 18.93 -8.18 -10.22
CA LYS A 17 18.80 -9.26 -11.24
C LYS A 17 17.67 -10.23 -10.91
N LEU A 18 16.54 -9.71 -10.46
CA LEU A 18 15.39 -10.53 -10.07
C LEU A 18 14.81 -11.28 -11.26
N SER A 19 14.55 -12.58 -11.09
CA SER A 19 13.86 -13.39 -12.08
C SER A 19 12.37 -13.03 -12.13
N ARG A 20 11.82 -12.89 -13.33
CA ARG A 20 10.37 -12.71 -13.52
C ARG A 20 9.62 -13.95 -13.02
N LEU A 21 8.52 -13.71 -12.30
CA LEU A 21 7.59 -14.78 -11.95
C LEU A 21 6.90 -15.36 -13.20
N PRO A 22 6.45 -16.62 -13.16
CA PRO A 22 5.66 -17.21 -14.23
C PRO A 22 4.42 -16.36 -14.57
N GLU A 23 4.01 -16.39 -15.82
CA GLU A 23 2.78 -15.71 -16.24
C GLU A 23 1.57 -16.33 -15.55
N ALA A 24 0.65 -15.48 -15.10
CA ALA A 24 -0.59 -15.95 -14.50
C ALA A 24 -1.45 -16.64 -15.56
N SER A 25 -1.90 -17.85 -15.28
CA SER A 25 -2.78 -18.63 -16.18
C SER A 25 -4.20 -18.73 -15.62
N GLY A 26 -5.19 -18.67 -16.50
CA GLY A 26 -6.61 -18.80 -16.14
C GLY A 26 -7.19 -17.58 -15.41
N ASN A 27 -8.16 -17.83 -14.51
CA ASN A 27 -8.88 -16.78 -13.78
C ASN A 27 -8.20 -16.44 -12.45
N THR A 28 -7.57 -15.27 -12.38
CA THR A 28 -6.81 -14.79 -11.21
C THR A 28 -7.67 -14.35 -10.02
N TYR A 29 -8.99 -14.17 -10.16
CA TYR A 29 -9.89 -13.95 -9.01
C TYR A 29 -9.94 -15.16 -8.07
N ARG A 30 -9.55 -16.35 -8.54
CA ARG A 30 -9.43 -17.57 -7.72
C ARG A 30 -8.06 -17.72 -7.06
N SER A 31 -7.09 -16.87 -7.40
CA SER A 31 -5.75 -16.89 -6.84
C SER A 31 -5.68 -16.06 -5.55
N LYS A 32 -4.69 -16.35 -4.70
CA LYS A 32 -4.46 -15.58 -3.47
C LYS A 32 -3.92 -14.19 -3.82
N SER A 33 -4.66 -13.14 -3.49
CA SER A 33 -4.17 -11.76 -3.61
C SER A 33 -3.00 -11.52 -2.65
N THR A 34 -1.91 -10.95 -3.16
CA THR A 34 -0.72 -10.58 -2.39
C THR A 34 -0.66 -9.10 -2.06
N LEU A 35 -1.50 -8.28 -2.70
CA LEU A 35 -1.54 -6.84 -2.47
C LEU A 35 -2.18 -6.50 -1.12
N PRO A 36 -1.73 -5.41 -0.47
CA PRO A 36 -2.35 -4.95 0.76
C PRO A 36 -3.82 -4.62 0.53
N LYS A 37 -4.68 -5.00 1.49
CA LYS A 37 -6.12 -4.76 1.42
C LYS A 37 -6.55 -3.45 2.04
N THR A 38 -5.75 -2.93 2.97
CA THR A 38 -6.00 -1.68 3.67
C THR A 38 -4.85 -0.72 3.43
N MET A 39 -5.13 0.57 3.60
CA MET A 39 -4.10 1.61 3.55
C MET A 39 -3.08 1.44 4.67
N GLU A 40 -3.50 0.99 5.85
CA GLU A 40 -2.64 0.66 6.98
C GLU A 40 -1.58 -0.38 6.59
N GLU A 41 -2.03 -1.52 6.04
CA GLU A 41 -1.13 -2.59 5.58
C GLU A 41 -0.19 -2.10 4.47
N ALA A 42 -0.66 -1.22 3.59
CA ALA A 42 0.17 -0.64 2.54
C ALA A 42 1.26 0.28 3.12
N LEU A 43 0.94 1.11 4.12
CA LEU A 43 1.89 1.99 4.78
C LEU A 43 2.92 1.19 5.59
N ASP A 44 2.50 0.13 6.29
CA ASP A 44 3.41 -0.75 7.03
C ASP A 44 4.43 -1.41 6.10
N ARG A 45 3.96 -1.96 4.97
CA ARG A 45 4.85 -2.57 3.96
C ARG A 45 5.78 -1.54 3.32
N PHE A 46 5.30 -0.32 3.08
CA PHE A 46 6.14 0.76 2.55
C PHE A 46 7.21 1.18 3.55
N ALA A 47 6.87 1.31 4.84
CA ALA A 47 7.81 1.65 5.91
C ALA A 47 8.88 0.56 6.15
N ALA A 48 8.51 -0.71 5.97
CA ALA A 48 9.41 -1.85 6.11
C ALA A 48 10.33 -2.09 4.90
N CYS A 49 10.13 -1.39 3.77
CA CYS A 49 10.89 -1.64 2.54
C CYS A 49 12.17 -0.80 2.49
N SER A 50 13.26 -1.31 3.08
CA SER A 50 14.56 -0.62 3.11
C SER A 50 15.09 -0.17 1.74
N PRO A 51 15.08 -1.01 0.67
CA PRO A 51 15.63 -0.60 -0.62
C PRO A 51 14.92 0.63 -1.22
N VAL A 52 13.61 0.73 -1.00
CA VAL A 52 12.81 1.87 -1.46
C VAL A 52 13.12 3.13 -0.64
N ARG A 53 13.37 2.97 0.67
CA ARG A 53 13.76 4.06 1.58
C ARG A 53 15.11 4.65 1.22
N ASP A 54 16.08 3.79 0.95
CA ASP A 54 17.44 4.20 0.61
C ASP A 54 17.46 4.99 -0.71
N LEU A 55 16.64 4.58 -1.69
CA LEU A 55 16.56 5.24 -3.00
C LEU A 55 15.73 6.53 -3.02
N LEU A 56 14.60 6.57 -2.30
CA LEU A 56 13.76 7.77 -2.24
C LEU A 56 14.27 8.81 -1.24
N GLY A 57 15.10 8.39 -0.30
CA GLY A 57 15.58 9.19 0.81
C GLY A 57 14.65 9.11 2.02
N GLU A 58 15.26 9.03 3.20
CA GLU A 58 14.56 8.86 4.47
C GLU A 58 13.58 10.02 4.75
N ASP A 59 13.97 11.27 4.48
CA ASP A 59 13.14 12.45 4.72
C ASP A 59 11.83 12.41 3.91
N PHE A 60 11.92 11.98 2.65
CA PHE A 60 10.74 11.84 1.79
C PHE A 60 9.80 10.76 2.32
N VAL A 61 10.34 9.58 2.63
CA VAL A 61 9.54 8.46 3.13
C VAL A 61 8.87 8.82 4.45
N GLN A 62 9.59 9.39 5.40
CA GLN A 62 9.03 9.77 6.70
C GLN A 62 7.93 10.82 6.56
N THR A 63 8.14 11.83 5.72
CA THR A 63 7.13 12.86 5.46
C THR A 63 5.88 12.25 4.82
N TYR A 64 6.07 11.38 3.82
CA TYR A 64 4.95 10.72 3.14
C TYR A 64 4.16 9.82 4.09
N LEU A 65 4.84 8.97 4.86
CA LEU A 65 4.23 8.12 5.87
C LEU A 65 3.43 8.96 6.87
N ARG A 66 4.00 10.06 7.39
CA ARG A 66 3.33 10.91 8.36
C ARG A 66 2.05 11.52 7.81
N VAL A 67 2.10 12.08 6.60
CA VAL A 67 0.91 12.65 5.94
C VAL A 67 -0.16 11.58 5.76
N LYS A 68 0.21 10.40 5.25
CA LYS A 68 -0.74 9.31 5.02
C LYS A 68 -1.30 8.69 6.29
N SER A 69 -0.52 8.61 7.36
CA SER A 69 -1.02 8.19 8.68
C SER A 69 -2.05 9.18 9.24
N VAL A 70 -1.83 10.49 9.07
CA VAL A 70 -2.83 11.50 9.50
C VAL A 70 -4.12 11.37 8.69
N GLU A 71 -4.03 11.23 7.37
CA GLU A 71 -5.20 10.99 6.51
C GLU A 71 -5.98 9.73 6.94
N LEU A 72 -5.28 8.64 7.22
CA LEU A 72 -5.88 7.38 7.66
C LEU A 72 -6.58 7.50 9.01
N ASN A 73 -5.93 8.15 9.99
CA ASN A 73 -6.53 8.39 11.31
C ASN A 73 -7.79 9.24 11.20
N LEU A 74 -7.78 10.27 10.36
CA LEU A 74 -8.96 11.10 10.11
C LEU A 74 -10.09 10.27 9.51
N PHE A 75 -9.80 9.42 8.52
CA PHE A 75 -10.79 8.53 7.93
C PHE A 75 -11.41 7.57 8.96
N GLN A 76 -10.59 6.95 9.80
CA GLN A 76 -11.03 6.01 10.83
C GLN A 76 -11.81 6.68 11.98
N SER A 77 -11.65 8.00 12.18
CA SER A 77 -12.35 8.75 13.22
C SER A 77 -13.81 9.09 12.89
N VAL A 78 -14.23 8.90 11.63
CA VAL A 78 -15.56 9.30 11.15
C VAL A 78 -16.46 8.07 11.01
N VAL A 79 -17.67 8.15 11.59
CA VAL A 79 -18.70 7.13 11.37
C VAL A 79 -19.32 7.29 9.98
N THR A 80 -19.18 6.26 9.16
CA THR A 80 -19.71 6.23 7.80
C THR A 80 -21.24 6.09 7.80
N SER A 81 -21.88 6.50 6.70
CA SER A 81 -23.34 6.30 6.55
C SER A 81 -23.73 4.83 6.61
N TRP A 82 -22.90 3.94 6.03
CA TRP A 82 -23.13 2.50 6.09
C TRP A 82 -23.12 1.99 7.53
N GLU A 83 -22.12 2.40 8.33
CA GLU A 83 -22.04 2.01 9.74
C GLU A 83 -23.23 2.53 10.53
N ARG A 84 -23.68 3.77 10.27
CA ARG A 84 -24.91 4.28 10.89
C ARG A 84 -26.11 3.40 10.54
N ASP A 85 -26.31 3.07 9.27
CA ASP A 85 -27.49 2.33 8.83
C ASP A 85 -27.54 0.87 9.31
N HIS A 86 -26.38 0.26 9.57
CA HIS A 86 -26.25 -1.17 9.87
C HIS A 86 -25.80 -1.48 11.31
N LEU A 87 -25.13 -0.56 12.00
CA LEU A 87 -24.61 -0.76 13.36
C LEU A 87 -25.36 0.06 14.41
N LEU A 88 -26.08 1.12 14.05
CA LEU A 88 -27.03 1.73 14.99
C LEU A 88 -28.20 0.78 15.16
N LEU A 89 -28.47 0.39 16.41
CA LEU A 89 -29.71 -0.28 16.78
C LEU A 89 -30.87 0.64 16.38
N LYS A 90 -31.59 0.25 15.32
CA LYS A 90 -32.89 0.83 15.00
C LYS A 90 -33.84 0.43 16.12
N VAL A 91 -34.01 1.32 17.10
CA VAL A 91 -35.16 1.27 18.03
C VAL A 91 -36.38 1.78 17.29
#